data_AF-A0A067BFF5-F1
#
_entry.id   AF-A0A067BFF5-F1
#
_cell.length_a   1.000
_cell.length_b   1.000
_cell.length_c   1.000
_cell.angle_alpha   90.00
_cell.angle_beta   90.00
_cell.angle_gamma   90.00
#
_symmetry.space_group_name_H-M   'P 1'
#
loop_
_entity.id
_entity.type
_entity.pdbx_description
1 polymer ?
#
loop_
_entity_poly.entity_id
_entity_poly.type
_entity_poly.pdbx_seq_one_letter_code
_entity_poly.pdbx_strand_id
1 'polypeptide(L)'
;MDEAKEIAANVFTVEDITRMEANMLSALQWKLHAVVPAMYIDTFLQDLQQTRLVSPICADITAVHHTAYSQLGFLPSIAAIAITHLAYDVHGLSKAPLDAYLKRMDMDSESDDVAECQRQLRMLLPAHLWKTKKRDRSPSPSGVDEVLHSPEPDDDDESVVPEAKRAKTS
;
A
#
# COMPACT_ATOMS: atom_id res chain seq x y z
N MET A 1 30.56 10.22 2.10
CA MET A 1 31.50 9.16 2.57
C MET A 1 31.80 9.30 4.07
N ASP A 2 31.49 10.44 4.70
CA ASP A 2 31.76 10.69 6.13
C ASP A 2 30.70 10.14 7.09
N GLU A 3 29.44 10.07 6.66
CA GLU A 3 28.31 9.64 7.52
C GLU A 3 28.42 8.18 7.98
N ALA A 4 28.85 7.26 7.10
CA ALA A 4 29.11 5.86 7.46
C ALA A 4 30.31 5.70 8.40
N LYS A 5 31.32 6.57 8.29
CA LYS A 5 32.48 6.57 9.20
C LYS A 5 32.09 7.09 10.58
N GLU A 6 31.25 8.12 10.66
CA GLU A 6 30.75 8.67 11.94
C GLU A 6 29.90 7.67 12.72
N ILE A 7 29.01 6.94 12.03
CA ILE A 7 28.16 5.91 12.66
C ILE A 7 29.00 4.72 13.17
N ALA A 8 30.06 4.35 12.45
CA ALA A 8 30.92 3.21 12.78
C ALA A 8 32.04 3.54 13.80
N ALA A 9 32.52 4.79 13.87
CA ALA A 9 33.74 5.18 14.58
C ALA A 9 33.74 4.92 16.10
N ASN A 10 32.57 4.75 16.72
CA ASN A 10 32.47 4.49 18.16
C ASN A 10 32.48 2.99 18.54
N VAL A 11 32.44 2.07 17.56
CA VAL A 11 32.32 0.62 17.82
C VAL A 11 33.21 -0.23 16.91
N PHE A 12 33.47 0.22 15.67
CA PHE A 12 34.22 -0.56 14.67
C PHE A 12 35.45 0.21 14.19
N THR A 13 36.58 -0.47 14.13
CA THR A 13 37.81 0.10 13.56
C THR A 13 37.79 0.03 12.02
N VAL A 14 38.65 0.81 11.37
CA VAL A 14 38.85 0.73 9.91
C VAL A 14 39.28 -0.68 9.47
N GLU A 15 40.06 -1.37 10.30
CA GLU A 15 40.49 -2.76 10.05
C GLU A 15 39.31 -3.73 10.09
N ASP A 16 38.39 -3.56 11.05
CA ASP A 16 37.17 -4.39 11.13
C ASP A 16 36.28 -4.23 9.90
N ILE A 17 36.11 -2.98 9.44
CA ILE A 17 35.33 -2.67 8.24
C ILE A 17 35.95 -3.32 7.00
N THR A 18 37.26 -3.15 6.82
CA THR A 18 37.98 -3.69 5.64
C THR A 18 37.95 -5.22 5.63
N ARG A 19 38.11 -5.85 6.80
CA ARG A 19 38.02 -7.30 6.95
C ARG A 19 36.60 -7.80 6.66
N MET A 20 35.58 -7.12 7.16
CA MET A 20 34.18 -7.47 6.90
C MET A 20 33.82 -7.32 5.42
N GLU A 21 34.24 -6.24 4.78
CA GLU A 21 34.05 -6.02 3.34
C GLU A 21 34.65 -7.17 2.53
N ALA A 22 35.92 -7.52 2.77
CA ALA A 22 36.57 -8.64 2.07
C ALA A 22 35.82 -9.97 2.26
N ASN A 23 35.35 -10.25 3.48
CA ASN A 23 34.57 -11.45 3.78
C ASN A 23 33.21 -11.45 3.04
N MET A 24 32.50 -10.32 3.02
CA MET A 24 31.23 -10.18 2.32
C MET A 24 31.40 -10.33 0.80
N LEU A 25 32.40 -9.68 0.21
CA LEU A 25 32.70 -9.77 -1.22
C LEU A 25 33.04 -11.20 -1.63
N SER A 26 33.82 -11.91 -0.80
CA SER A 26 34.14 -13.32 -1.01
C SER A 26 32.90 -14.21 -0.90
N ALA A 27 32.05 -14.01 0.12
CA ALA A 27 30.83 -14.79 0.31
C ALA A 27 29.83 -14.61 -0.84
N LEU A 28 29.70 -13.38 -1.34
CA LEU A 28 28.86 -13.03 -2.49
C LEU A 28 29.52 -13.37 -3.84
N GLN A 29 30.74 -13.89 -3.85
CA GLN A 29 31.51 -14.18 -5.08
C GLN A 29 31.59 -12.96 -6.01
N TRP A 30 31.71 -11.75 -5.45
CA TRP A 30 31.71 -10.49 -6.19
C TRP A 30 30.44 -10.21 -7.03
N LYS A 31 29.34 -10.95 -6.79
CA LYS A 31 28.05 -10.72 -7.44
C LYS A 31 27.27 -9.64 -6.71
N LEU A 32 27.70 -8.39 -6.88
CA LEU A 32 27.11 -7.22 -6.22
C LEU A 32 25.91 -6.62 -6.96
N HIS A 33 25.67 -7.07 -8.19
CA HIS A 33 24.50 -6.67 -8.98
C HIS A 33 23.24 -7.39 -8.47
N ALA A 34 22.76 -6.97 -7.31
CA ALA A 34 21.49 -7.45 -6.76
C ALA A 34 20.34 -6.76 -7.49
N VAL A 35 19.41 -7.56 -8.01
CA VAL A 35 18.13 -7.06 -8.51
C VAL A 35 17.23 -6.82 -7.30
N VAL A 36 16.65 -5.63 -7.20
CA VAL A 36 15.79 -5.24 -6.08
C VAL A 36 14.39 -4.84 -6.58
N PRO A 37 13.33 -4.95 -5.75
CA PRO A 37 11.95 -4.68 -6.16
C PRO A 37 11.76 -3.30 -6.80
N ALA A 38 12.46 -2.28 -6.28
CA ALA A 38 12.38 -0.90 -6.77
C ALA A 38 12.63 -0.78 -8.28
N MET A 39 13.53 -1.58 -8.86
CA MET A 39 13.85 -1.54 -10.28
C MET A 39 12.65 -1.94 -11.17
N TYR A 40 11.86 -2.91 -10.71
CA TYR A 40 10.63 -3.32 -11.40
C TYR A 40 9.52 -2.30 -11.20
N ILE A 41 9.35 -1.80 -9.98
CA ILE A 41 8.33 -0.79 -9.63
C ILE A 41 8.51 0.46 -10.52
N ASP A 42 9.73 0.97 -10.64
CA ASP A 42 10.01 2.14 -11.48
C ASP A 42 9.57 1.92 -12.93
N THR A 43 9.86 0.73 -13.47
CA THR A 43 9.43 0.33 -14.82
C THR A 43 7.91 0.29 -14.94
N PHE A 44 7.22 -0.38 -14.00
CA PHE A 44 5.76 -0.48 -14.00
C PHE A 44 5.10 0.90 -13.96
N LEU A 45 5.58 1.77 -13.08
CA LEU A 45 5.01 3.10 -12.88
C LEU A 45 5.30 4.04 -14.04
N GLN A 46 6.47 3.93 -14.66
CA GLN A 46 6.81 4.71 -15.85
C GLN A 46 5.93 4.32 -17.03
N ASP A 47 5.77 3.02 -17.30
CA ASP A 47 4.98 2.52 -18.42
C ASP A 47 3.48 2.79 -18.25
N LEU A 48 2.98 2.76 -17.01
CA LEU A 48 1.60 3.10 -16.67
C LEU A 48 1.36 4.61 -16.49
N GLN A 49 2.42 5.43 -16.58
CA GLN A 49 2.39 6.88 -16.32
C GLN A 49 1.84 7.24 -14.92
N GLN A 50 2.09 6.38 -13.93
CA GLN A 50 1.61 6.52 -12.54
C GLN A 50 2.70 6.97 -11.56
N THR A 51 3.93 7.22 -12.02
CA THR A 51 5.08 7.56 -11.18
C THR A 51 4.76 8.67 -10.16
N ARG A 52 4.12 9.77 -10.59
CA ARG A 52 3.83 10.90 -9.68
C ARG A 52 2.85 10.56 -8.56
N LEU A 53 1.93 9.65 -8.81
CA LEU A 53 0.84 9.32 -7.88
C LEU A 53 1.23 8.20 -6.92
N VAL A 54 1.87 7.16 -7.44
CA VAL A 54 2.03 5.88 -6.73
C VAL A 54 3.46 5.66 -6.23
N SER A 55 4.47 6.32 -6.80
CA SER A 55 5.89 6.15 -6.41
C SER A 55 6.16 6.45 -4.93
N PRO A 56 5.65 7.55 -4.33
CA PRO A 56 5.89 7.82 -2.91
C PRO A 56 5.36 6.69 -2.01
N ILE A 57 4.17 6.17 -2.32
CA ILE A 57 3.55 5.07 -1.58
C ILE A 57 4.36 3.78 -1.77
N CYS A 58 4.82 3.49 -2.99
CA CYS A 58 5.68 2.35 -3.24
C CYS A 58 7.00 2.44 -2.48
N ALA A 59 7.60 3.63 -2.37
CA ALA A 59 8.83 3.84 -1.61
C ALA A 59 8.62 3.53 -0.11
N ASP A 60 7.53 4.01 0.48
CA ASP A 60 7.18 3.73 1.88
C ASP A 60 6.96 2.22 2.12
N ILE A 61 6.20 1.56 1.25
CA ILE A 61 5.94 0.11 1.35
C ILE A 61 7.26 -0.68 1.14
N THR A 62 8.12 -0.24 0.21
CA THR A 62 9.43 -0.87 -0.05
C THR A 62 10.36 -0.75 1.15
N ALA A 63 10.36 0.40 1.84
CA ALA A 63 11.13 0.58 3.07
C ALA A 63 10.68 -0.40 4.16
N VAL A 64 9.37 -0.60 4.32
CA VAL A 64 8.82 -1.62 5.25
C VAL A 64 9.28 -3.01 4.83
N HIS A 65 9.17 -3.35 3.54
CA HIS A 65 9.64 -4.63 3.00
C HIS A 65 11.13 -4.89 3.32
N HIS A 66 12.01 -3.91 3.12
CA HIS A 66 13.46 -4.05 3.39
C HIS A 66 13.81 -4.27 4.87
N THR A 67 12.94 -3.87 5.79
CA THR A 67 13.15 -4.12 7.22
C THR A 67 12.56 -5.44 7.70
N ALA A 68 11.74 -6.08 6.87
CA ALA A 68 11.08 -7.33 7.19
C ALA A 68 11.95 -8.53 6.81
N TYR A 69 11.95 -9.57 7.66
CA TYR A 69 12.63 -10.84 7.35
C TYR A 69 12.03 -11.52 6.11
N SER A 70 10.76 -11.23 5.82
CA SER A 70 10.03 -11.73 4.65
C SER A 70 10.67 -11.37 3.32
N GLN A 71 11.52 -10.33 3.25
CA GLN A 71 12.18 -9.94 2.00
C GLN A 71 13.06 -11.04 1.40
N LEU A 72 13.54 -11.98 2.22
CA LEU A 72 14.38 -13.09 1.78
C LEU A 72 13.55 -14.24 1.18
N GLY A 73 12.23 -14.23 1.37
CA GLY A 73 11.33 -15.30 0.96
C GLY A 73 10.74 -15.14 -0.44
N PHE A 74 10.89 -13.97 -1.07
CA PHE A 74 10.25 -13.67 -2.35
C PHE A 74 11.24 -13.19 -3.40
N LEU A 75 10.98 -13.50 -4.66
CA LEU A 75 11.72 -12.89 -5.77
C LEU A 75 11.44 -11.39 -5.84
N PRO A 76 12.41 -10.57 -6.29
CA PRO A 76 12.23 -9.13 -6.42
C PRO A 76 11.03 -8.71 -7.30
N SER A 77 10.73 -9.48 -8.35
CA SER A 77 9.58 -9.26 -9.23
C SER A 77 8.24 -9.50 -8.51
N ILE A 78 8.15 -10.57 -7.72
CA ILE A 78 6.97 -10.90 -6.89
C ILE A 78 6.71 -9.80 -5.87
N ALA A 79 7.77 -9.40 -5.15
CA ALA A 79 7.69 -8.29 -4.19
C ALA A 79 7.26 -6.99 -4.88
N ALA A 80 7.81 -6.67 -6.06
CA ALA A 80 7.45 -5.48 -6.82
C ALA A 80 5.96 -5.47 -7.23
N ILE A 81 5.44 -6.61 -7.71
CA ILE A 81 4.02 -6.76 -8.02
C ILE A 81 3.19 -6.53 -6.76
N ALA A 82 3.49 -7.24 -5.67
CA ALA A 82 2.78 -7.13 -4.40
C ALA A 82 2.75 -5.69 -3.86
N ILE A 83 3.91 -5.03 -3.85
CA ILE A 83 4.07 -3.63 -3.41
C ILE A 83 3.23 -2.69 -4.29
N THR A 84 3.28 -2.85 -5.62
CA THR A 84 2.55 -1.98 -6.54
C THR A 84 1.04 -2.15 -6.40
N HIS A 85 0.53 -3.39 -6.29
CA HIS A 85 -0.88 -3.62 -6.00
C HIS A 85 -1.33 -3.01 -4.67
N LEU A 86 -0.52 -3.12 -3.62
CA LEU A 86 -0.81 -2.50 -2.33
C LEU A 86 -0.79 -0.97 -2.41
N ALA A 87 0.12 -0.40 -3.19
CA ALA A 87 0.16 1.04 -3.40
C ALA A 87 -1.09 1.53 -4.13
N TYR A 88 -1.63 0.76 -5.07
CA TYR A 88 -2.92 1.03 -5.70
C TYR A 88 -4.09 0.93 -4.71
N ASP A 89 -4.10 -0.08 -3.82
CA ASP A 89 -5.09 -0.21 -2.74
C ASP A 89 -5.06 1.01 -1.80
N VAL A 90 -3.87 1.40 -1.36
CA VAL A 90 -3.63 2.52 -0.45
C VAL A 90 -4.04 3.85 -1.10
N HIS A 91 -3.70 4.05 -2.38
CA HIS A 91 -4.11 5.24 -3.13
C HIS A 91 -5.61 5.24 -3.47
N GLY A 92 -6.26 4.07 -3.53
CA GLY A 92 -7.64 3.93 -3.99
C GLY A 92 -7.80 4.00 -5.52
N LEU A 93 -6.78 3.56 -6.27
CA LEU A 93 -6.83 3.44 -7.73
C LEU A 93 -7.39 2.08 -8.16
N SER A 94 -7.99 2.03 -9.36
CA SER A 94 -8.35 0.76 -9.99
C SER A 94 -7.07 0.01 -10.40
N LYS A 95 -6.99 -1.28 -10.05
CA LYS A 95 -5.87 -2.17 -10.42
C LYS A 95 -5.95 -2.68 -11.86
N ALA A 96 -7.10 -2.56 -12.54
CA ALA A 96 -7.28 -3.09 -13.89
C ALA A 96 -6.19 -2.67 -14.90
N PRO A 97 -5.66 -1.42 -14.90
CA PRO A 97 -4.54 -1.05 -15.77
C PRO A 97 -3.24 -1.77 -15.43
N LEU A 98 -2.96 -1.96 -14.13
CA LEU A 98 -1.80 -2.71 -13.65
C LEU A 98 -1.91 -4.18 -14.04
N ASP A 99 -3.06 -4.82 -13.79
CA ASP A 99 -3.30 -6.23 -14.09
C ASP A 99 -3.16 -6.49 -15.60
N ALA A 100 -3.74 -5.61 -16.42
CA ALA A 100 -3.60 -5.67 -17.87
C ALA A 100 -2.15 -5.49 -18.34
N TYR A 101 -1.38 -4.63 -17.67
CA TYR A 101 0.03 -4.44 -17.96
C TYR A 101 0.86 -5.68 -17.58
N LEU A 102 0.68 -6.22 -16.37
CA LEU A 102 1.39 -7.40 -15.89
C LEU A 102 1.13 -8.61 -16.79
N LYS A 103 -0.13 -8.80 -17.20
CA LYS A 103 -0.51 -9.84 -18.17
C LYS A 103 0.17 -9.67 -19.53
N ARG A 104 0.33 -8.44 -20.04
CA ARG A 104 1.05 -8.19 -21.29
C ARG A 104 2.55 -8.47 -21.16
N MET A 105 3.11 -8.29 -19.97
CA MET A 105 4.53 -8.55 -19.67
C MET A 105 4.81 -10.01 -19.27
N ASP A 106 3.81 -10.90 -19.38
CA ASP A 106 3.90 -12.30 -18.97
C ASP A 106 4.32 -12.48 -17.50
N MET A 107 3.86 -11.56 -16.65
CA MET A 107 4.12 -11.59 -15.21
C MET A 107 2.88 -12.09 -14.47
N ASP A 108 3.06 -13.15 -13.67
CA ASP A 108 1.97 -13.76 -12.92
C ASP A 108 1.61 -12.97 -11.66
N SER A 109 0.59 -12.12 -11.79
CA SER A 109 0.03 -11.34 -10.67
C SER A 109 -0.91 -12.13 -9.76
N GLU A 110 -1.33 -13.33 -10.17
CA GLU A 110 -2.30 -14.16 -9.43
C GLU A 110 -1.63 -15.31 -8.67
N SER A 111 -0.30 -15.45 -8.79
CA SER A 111 0.46 -16.46 -8.05
C SER A 111 0.26 -16.39 -6.53
N ASP A 112 0.28 -17.58 -5.90
CA ASP A 112 0.19 -17.72 -4.44
C ASP A 112 1.29 -16.92 -3.72
N ASP A 113 2.48 -16.82 -4.32
CA ASP A 113 3.60 -16.05 -3.78
C ASP A 113 3.32 -14.55 -3.75
N VAL A 114 2.66 -13.99 -4.78
CA VAL A 114 2.23 -12.59 -4.79
C VAL A 114 1.18 -12.37 -3.71
N ALA A 115 0.19 -13.26 -3.59
CA ALA A 115 -0.86 -13.16 -2.59
C ALA A 115 -0.29 -13.22 -1.16
N GLU A 116 0.64 -14.14 -0.90
CA GLU A 116 1.30 -14.31 0.38
C GLU A 116 2.21 -13.11 0.71
N CYS A 117 2.99 -12.61 -0.25
CA CYS A 117 3.79 -11.41 -0.07
C CYS A 117 2.91 -10.19 0.27
N GLN A 118 1.79 -10.01 -0.43
CA GLN A 118 0.84 -8.95 -0.11
C GLN A 118 0.27 -9.12 1.29
N ARG A 119 -0.09 -10.34 1.70
CA ARG A 119 -0.62 -10.63 3.03
C ARG A 119 0.39 -10.26 4.12
N GLN A 120 1.64 -10.65 3.96
CA GLN A 120 2.70 -10.33 4.92
C GLN A 120 2.96 -8.82 5.00
N LEU A 121 2.99 -8.12 3.85
CA LEU A 121 3.13 -6.67 3.83
C LEU A 121 1.96 -5.97 4.52
N ARG A 122 0.70 -6.38 4.28
CA ARG A 122 -0.48 -5.78 4.93
C ARG A 122 -0.39 -5.82 6.46
N MET A 123 0.20 -6.88 7.04
CA MET A 123 0.39 -7.00 8.49
C MET A 123 1.42 -6.03 9.06
N LEU A 124 2.37 -5.57 8.24
CA LEU A 124 3.48 -4.71 8.65
C LEU A 124 3.23 -3.24 8.29
N LEU A 125 2.31 -2.96 7.36
CA LEU A 125 2.09 -1.61 6.87
C LEU A 125 1.49 -0.70 7.95
N PRO A 126 2.11 0.47 8.20
CA PRO A 126 1.62 1.42 9.18
C PRO A 126 0.18 1.86 8.92
N ALA A 127 -0.62 1.96 10.00
CA ALA A 127 -2.03 2.38 9.93
C ALA A 127 -2.25 3.74 9.24
N HIS A 128 -1.25 4.63 9.23
CA HIS A 128 -1.35 5.94 8.58
C HIS A 128 -1.35 5.87 7.06
N LEU A 129 -0.77 4.83 6.46
CA LEU A 129 -0.82 4.61 5.01
C LEU A 129 -2.25 4.26 4.57
N TRP A 130 -2.96 3.47 5.36
CA TRP A 130 -4.34 3.07 5.09
C TRP A 130 -5.37 4.18 5.28
N LYS A 131 -5.00 5.27 5.95
CA LYS A 131 -5.87 6.45 6.11
C LYS A 131 -5.89 7.20 4.78
N THR A 132 -6.81 6.81 3.90
CA THR A 132 -7.19 7.64 2.76
C THR A 132 -7.45 9.04 3.27
N LYS A 133 -6.62 10.02 2.86
CA LYS A 133 -6.94 11.44 3.06
C LYS A 133 -8.37 11.59 2.57
N LYS A 134 -9.30 11.96 3.47
CA LYS A 134 -10.67 12.26 3.08
C LYS A 134 -10.54 13.23 1.92
N ARG A 135 -10.86 12.76 0.71
CA ARG A 135 -10.99 13.59 -0.47
C ARG A 135 -11.89 14.73 -0.02
N ASP A 136 -11.36 15.95 0.03
CA ASP A 136 -12.09 17.14 0.46
C ASP A 136 -13.41 17.13 -0.29
N ARG A 137 -14.47 16.73 0.42
CA ARG A 137 -15.82 16.87 -0.07
C ARG A 137 -16.02 18.37 0.00
N SER A 138 -15.98 19.02 -1.16
CA SER A 138 -16.46 20.38 -1.33
C SER A 138 -17.73 20.55 -0.49
N PRO A 139 -17.81 21.57 0.38
CA PRO A 139 -18.93 21.71 1.30
C PRO A 139 -20.23 21.82 0.48
N SER A 140 -21.09 20.82 0.61
CA SER A 140 -22.44 20.88 0.05
C SER A 140 -23.18 22.05 0.71
N PRO A 141 -23.73 23.00 -0.05
CA PRO A 141 -24.55 24.06 0.54
C PRO A 141 -25.95 23.52 0.88
N SER A 142 -26.54 24.10 1.92
CA SER A 142 -27.91 23.87 2.42
C SER A 142 -28.08 22.62 3.30
N GLY A 143 -28.47 22.69 4.57
CA GLY A 143 -29.34 23.67 5.22
C GLY A 143 -30.73 23.06 5.39
N VAL A 144 -30.87 22.12 6.33
CA VAL A 144 -32.14 21.73 6.97
C VAL A 144 -31.80 21.23 8.37
N ASP A 145 -32.30 21.94 9.37
CA ASP A 145 -32.26 21.57 10.79
C ASP A 145 -33.23 20.39 10.99
N GLU A 146 -32.71 19.16 11.15
CA GLU A 146 -33.55 18.06 11.63
C GLU A 146 -33.50 18.05 13.17
N VAL A 147 -34.58 18.60 13.72
CA VAL A 147 -34.95 18.55 15.13
C VAL A 147 -34.94 17.09 15.60
N LEU A 148 -33.98 16.78 16.47
CA LEU A 148 -33.94 15.55 17.26
C LEU A 148 -35.21 15.46 18.11
N HIS A 149 -36.09 14.52 17.82
CA HIS A 149 -37.02 13.96 18.79
C HIS A 149 -36.73 12.46 18.91
N SER A 150 -35.98 12.10 19.95
CA SER A 150 -36.08 10.76 20.54
C SER A 150 -37.47 10.62 21.17
N PRO A 151 -38.12 9.46 21.00
CA PRO A 151 -38.21 8.59 22.16
C PRO A 151 -38.14 7.09 21.81
N GLU A 152 -37.49 6.33 22.69
CA GLU A 152 -37.88 4.95 23.02
C GLU A 152 -38.49 4.98 24.44
N PRO A 153 -39.14 3.92 24.93
CA PRO A 153 -39.75 2.76 24.26
C PRO A 153 -41.24 2.60 24.64
N ASP A 154 -41.96 1.69 23.99
CA ASP A 154 -42.77 0.64 24.65
C ASP A 154 -43.59 -0.13 23.61
N ASP A 155 -43.62 -1.45 23.82
CA ASP A 155 -44.41 -2.44 23.10
C ASP A 155 -45.91 -2.06 23.07
N ASP A 156 -46.55 -2.22 21.91
CA ASP A 156 -47.73 -3.09 21.77
C ASP A 156 -48.27 -3.10 20.33
N ASP A 157 -48.62 -4.32 19.94
CA ASP A 157 -49.23 -4.79 18.70
C ASP A 157 -50.65 -4.23 18.54
N GLU A 158 -50.94 -3.49 17.46
CA GLU A 158 -52.29 -3.50 16.88
C GLU A 158 -52.29 -3.09 15.40
N SER A 159 -52.74 -4.03 14.57
CA SER A 159 -53.15 -3.84 13.19
C SER A 159 -54.21 -2.73 13.07
N VAL A 160 -54.18 -1.90 12.01
CA VAL A 160 -55.32 -1.59 11.12
C VAL A 160 -54.81 -0.87 9.86
N VAL A 161 -55.38 -1.26 8.72
CA VAL A 161 -55.03 -0.95 7.32
C VAL A 161 -55.59 0.42 6.86
N PRO A 162 -55.44 0.87 5.59
CA PRO A 162 -55.13 2.25 5.24
C PRO A 162 -56.35 3.07 4.79
N GLU A 163 -56.31 4.41 4.90
CA GLU A 163 -57.26 5.27 4.17
C GLU A 163 -56.56 6.39 3.40
N ALA A 164 -56.68 6.31 2.08
CA ALA A 164 -56.38 7.37 1.14
C ALA A 164 -57.45 8.47 1.21
N LYS A 165 -57.03 9.73 1.40
CA LYS A 165 -57.86 10.91 1.09
C LYS A 165 -57.06 12.00 0.35
N ARG A 166 -57.07 11.86 -0.98
CA ARG A 166 -57.39 12.89 -1.98
C ARG A 166 -57.05 14.35 -1.64
N ALA A 167 -55.97 14.88 -2.23
CA ALA A 167 -55.77 16.32 -2.36
C ALA A 167 -56.58 16.86 -3.58
N LYS A 168 -57.44 17.85 -3.34
CA LYS A 168 -58.04 18.70 -4.37
C LYS A 168 -57.07 19.83 -4.71
N THR A 169 -56.88 20.06 -6.00
CA THR A 169 -56.31 21.26 -6.61
C THR A 169 -57.27 22.45 -6.56
N SER A 170 -56.81 23.59 -6.07
CA SER A 170 -56.86 24.92 -6.72
C SER A 170 -56.08 25.92 -5.88
#